data_AF-A0AAU7UH34-F1
#
_entry.id   AF-A0AAU7UH34-F1
#
_cell.length_a   1.000
_cell.length_b   1.000
_cell.length_c   1.000
_cell.angle_alpha   90.00
_cell.angle_beta   90.00
_cell.angle_gamma   90.00
#
_symmetry.space_group_name_H-M   'P 1'
#
loop_
_entity.id
_entity.type
_entity.pdbx_description
1 polymer ?
#
loop_
_entity_poly.entity_id
_entity_poly.type
_entity_poly.pdbx_seq_one_letter_code
_entity_poly.pdbx_strand_id
1 'polypeptide(L)'
;MLQPVAHPTCDADRLAALARYAILGTAPEAAYDRTARLAARLFRVPVAAVTFLDETQQWFKASVGMHLTVMPRATSFCQRVVQRQEVLVVPDTLADARFQDLPVVANAPFVRFYAGAPLVTPDGFTLGTLCLYDTQPRADLTPDERATLQDLAESVMTDLELRRTLAEQARERHIHAAVLEAAHDAMLLLDAAGRVMAWNPAAEAMLGYTRAEALGQELVELMMPPASRMEFRDAVAGGTMTERRREVPAQRRTGEGFPCEFTLSPTEVDGSVVHTVTLRDLTDIVAAREALGASHTLLRTVLDSVPESIYVKDLERRYLMINAAGAAQIGLPIDAILGHTDEEVFPPQTAAASAVRDRAVLEGQALSYEVTDHLPGGAGRTFWSTKVPTRDAAGQISGLVGVAVDITERQAAEAVIRAHNAHLTERIEGAQLEILQRLARAAEYRDDDTGEHMSRVAVTAAGVARELGVPEATVRLIEQTAPLHDVGKIGLSDGILLKPGRLTPEEFEVVKSHVIIGANILAGGDNALVRMAEEIALTHHERWDGSGYPHGLRGEAIPLPGRIVAVADVLDALTSERPYKRAWTLEAALEEIRAQAGRHFDPQVVEALSRIVARNRTS
;
A
#
# COMPACT_ATOMS: atom_id res chain seq x y z
N MET A 1 6.95 71.13 22.12
CA MET A 1 7.85 71.65 21.07
C MET A 1 7.10 71.53 19.74
N LEU A 2 6.62 72.64 19.21
CA LEU A 2 5.94 72.68 17.91
C LEU A 2 6.99 72.49 16.81
N GLN A 3 6.88 71.39 16.06
CA GLN A 3 7.68 71.16 14.86
C GLN A 3 7.29 72.16 13.76
N PRO A 4 8.21 72.55 12.87
CA PRO A 4 7.88 73.41 11.74
C PRO A 4 7.02 72.64 10.74
N VAL A 5 5.89 73.24 10.34
CA VAL A 5 5.00 72.71 9.30
C VAL A 5 5.77 72.69 7.98
N ALA A 6 6.06 71.49 7.47
CA ALA A 6 6.69 71.32 6.17
C ALA A 6 5.76 71.84 5.07
N HIS A 7 6.26 72.73 4.20
CA HIS A 7 5.54 73.11 2.99
C HIS A 7 5.32 71.87 2.10
N PRO A 8 4.08 71.52 1.73
CA PRO A 8 3.81 70.36 0.90
C PRO A 8 4.16 70.70 -0.57
N THR A 9 5.33 70.27 -1.02
CA THR A 9 5.87 70.60 -2.36
C THR A 9 5.70 69.50 -3.41
N CYS A 10 5.01 68.39 -3.13
CA CYS A 10 4.75 67.33 -4.11
C CYS A 10 3.24 67.20 -4.44
N ASP A 11 2.87 67.34 -5.72
CA ASP A 11 1.49 67.17 -6.20
C ASP A 11 0.97 65.74 -5.93
N ALA A 12 1.87 64.75 -5.83
CA ALA A 12 1.53 63.36 -5.51
C ALA A 12 0.96 63.20 -4.09
N ASP A 13 1.52 63.88 -3.08
CA ASP A 13 1.05 63.79 -1.69
C ASP A 13 -0.33 64.42 -1.53
N ARG A 14 -0.58 65.53 -2.25
CA ARG A 14 -1.89 66.16 -2.33
C ARG A 14 -2.93 65.25 -3.00
N LEU A 15 -2.55 64.56 -4.08
CA LEU A 15 -3.42 63.59 -4.75
C LEU A 15 -3.72 62.38 -3.85
N ALA A 16 -2.73 61.89 -3.10
CA ALA A 16 -2.94 60.87 -2.08
C ALA A 16 -3.88 61.38 -0.98
N ALA A 17 -3.71 62.63 -0.52
CA ALA A 17 -4.59 63.25 0.45
C ALA A 17 -6.04 63.33 -0.06
N LEU A 18 -6.25 63.74 -1.31
CA LEU A 18 -7.57 63.78 -1.96
C LEU A 18 -8.20 62.38 -2.09
N ALA A 19 -7.41 61.37 -2.44
CA ALA A 19 -7.87 59.99 -2.60
C ALA A 19 -8.44 59.41 -1.29
N ARG A 20 -7.91 59.80 -0.12
CA ARG A 20 -8.41 59.36 1.21
C ARG A 20 -9.90 59.66 1.44
N TYR A 21 -10.43 60.71 0.81
CA TYR A 21 -11.82 61.12 1.00
C TYR A 21 -12.79 60.45 0.03
N ALA A 22 -12.28 59.75 -1.01
CA ALA A 22 -13.10 59.07 -2.03
C ALA A 22 -14.27 59.93 -2.55
N ILE A 23 -14.01 61.23 -2.77
CA ILE A 23 -15.04 62.25 -3.04
C ILE A 23 -15.28 62.47 -4.54
N LEU A 24 -14.28 62.19 -5.38
CA LEU A 24 -14.33 62.43 -6.83
C LEU A 24 -15.37 61.53 -7.50
N GLY A 25 -16.15 62.11 -8.43
CA GLY A 25 -17.17 61.38 -9.20
C GLY A 25 -18.39 60.89 -8.42
N THR A 26 -18.51 61.23 -7.13
CA THR A 26 -19.63 60.81 -6.29
C THR A 26 -20.89 61.63 -6.56
N ALA A 27 -22.06 61.04 -6.32
CA ALA A 27 -23.35 61.70 -6.53
C ALA A 27 -23.47 63.04 -5.75
N PRO A 28 -24.31 63.99 -6.19
CA PRO A 28 -24.53 65.25 -5.47
C PRO A 28 -24.96 65.01 -4.02
N GLU A 29 -24.45 65.83 -3.10
CA GLU A 29 -24.71 65.71 -1.67
C GLU A 29 -25.20 67.04 -1.11
N ALA A 30 -26.31 66.98 -0.35
CA ALA A 30 -27.04 68.16 0.11
C ALA A 30 -26.19 69.14 0.93
N ALA A 31 -25.17 68.64 1.62
CA ALA A 31 -24.22 69.43 2.39
C ALA A 31 -23.44 70.42 1.51
N TYR A 32 -22.77 69.94 0.46
CA TYR A 32 -21.99 70.77 -0.44
C TYR A 32 -22.89 71.68 -1.31
N ASP A 33 -24.05 71.18 -1.73
CA ASP A 33 -25.04 71.97 -2.48
C ASP A 33 -25.57 73.15 -1.67
N ARG A 34 -25.77 72.96 -0.36
CA ARG A 34 -26.17 74.03 0.56
C ARG A 34 -25.08 75.09 0.64
N THR A 35 -23.81 74.70 0.75
CA THR A 35 -22.69 75.65 0.82
C THR A 35 -22.53 76.42 -0.48
N ALA A 36 -22.63 75.76 -1.64
CA ALA A 36 -22.62 76.45 -2.95
C ALA A 36 -23.79 77.44 -3.09
N ARG A 37 -25.01 77.09 -2.65
CA ARG A 37 -26.17 78.00 -2.63
C ARG A 37 -26.03 79.16 -1.66
N LEU A 38 -25.37 78.96 -0.51
CA LEU A 38 -25.10 80.04 0.44
C LEU A 38 -24.06 80.99 -0.14
N ALA A 39 -22.98 80.46 -0.70
CA ALA A 39 -21.94 81.24 -1.38
C ALA A 39 -22.53 82.09 -2.52
N ALA A 40 -23.34 81.51 -3.41
CA ALA A 40 -23.97 82.28 -4.49
C ALA A 40 -24.84 83.45 -3.99
N ARG A 41 -25.62 83.23 -2.92
CA ARG A 41 -26.55 84.22 -2.35
C ARG A 41 -25.83 85.33 -1.57
N LEU A 42 -24.87 84.96 -0.72
CA LEU A 42 -24.14 85.92 0.14
C LEU A 42 -23.32 86.90 -0.69
N PHE A 43 -22.60 86.38 -1.69
CA PHE A 43 -21.75 87.19 -2.58
C PHE A 43 -22.51 87.74 -3.80
N ARG A 44 -23.82 87.43 -3.91
CA ARG A 44 -24.70 87.85 -5.00
C ARG A 44 -24.12 87.52 -6.38
N VAL A 45 -23.44 86.38 -6.54
CA VAL A 45 -22.83 85.94 -7.80
C VAL A 45 -23.75 84.97 -8.54
N PRO A 46 -23.74 84.96 -9.89
CA PRO A 46 -24.57 84.04 -10.66
C PRO A 46 -24.11 82.59 -10.52
N VAL A 47 -22.82 82.36 -10.24
CA VAL A 47 -22.25 81.02 -10.16
C VAL A 47 -21.39 80.85 -8.90
N ALA A 48 -21.60 79.76 -8.18
CA ALA A 48 -20.72 79.30 -7.10
C ALA A 48 -20.58 77.78 -7.14
N ALA A 49 -19.39 77.27 -6.82
CA ALA A 49 -19.13 75.83 -6.87
C ALA A 49 -18.13 75.36 -5.82
N VAL A 50 -18.35 74.15 -5.31
CA VAL A 50 -17.37 73.39 -4.54
C VAL A 50 -16.68 72.44 -5.49
N THR A 51 -15.36 72.55 -5.61
CA THR A 51 -14.60 71.80 -6.61
C THR A 51 -13.36 71.15 -6.02
N PHE A 52 -12.93 70.04 -6.62
CA PHE A 52 -11.73 69.29 -6.26
C PHE A 52 -10.86 69.09 -7.49
N LEU A 53 -9.54 69.06 -7.31
CA LEU A 53 -8.61 68.95 -8.44
C LEU A 53 -7.83 67.64 -8.34
N ASP A 54 -7.91 66.78 -9.36
CA ASP A 54 -7.03 65.63 -9.50
C ASP A 54 -5.82 65.95 -10.40
N GLU A 55 -5.16 64.94 -10.94
CA GLU A 55 -4.00 65.10 -11.83
C GLU A 55 -4.36 65.83 -13.14
N THR A 56 -5.53 65.53 -13.72
CA THR A 56 -5.91 65.91 -15.09
C THR A 56 -7.16 66.77 -15.17
N GLN A 57 -7.99 66.76 -14.14
CA GLN A 57 -9.36 67.26 -14.14
C GLN A 57 -9.68 68.03 -12.85
N GLN A 58 -10.60 68.98 -12.96
CA GLN A 58 -11.31 69.60 -11.87
C GLN A 58 -12.74 69.05 -11.84
N TRP A 59 -13.12 68.54 -10.68
CA TRP A 59 -14.42 67.93 -10.40
C TRP A 59 -15.32 68.92 -9.67
N PHE A 60 -16.56 69.04 -10.10
CA PHE A 60 -17.57 69.88 -9.48
C PHE A 60 -18.43 69.03 -8.56
N LYS A 61 -18.18 69.12 -7.25
CA LYS A 61 -18.96 68.38 -6.25
C LYS A 61 -20.34 69.00 -6.03
N ALA A 62 -20.40 70.32 -6.07
CA ALA A 62 -21.63 71.09 -6.01
C ALA A 62 -21.49 72.33 -6.87
N SER A 63 -22.54 72.74 -7.57
CA SER A 63 -22.53 73.96 -8.37
C SER A 63 -23.92 74.59 -8.43
N VAL A 64 -23.94 75.92 -8.42
CA VAL A 64 -25.12 76.76 -8.62
C VAL A 64 -24.85 77.64 -9.83
N GLY A 65 -25.82 77.75 -10.74
CA GLY A 65 -25.71 78.58 -11.94
C GLY A 65 -24.83 78.01 -13.06
N MET A 66 -24.25 76.82 -12.86
CA MET A 66 -23.43 76.13 -13.86
C MET A 66 -23.70 74.63 -13.81
N HIS A 67 -23.80 73.99 -14.98
CA HIS A 67 -24.11 72.56 -15.13
C HIS A 67 -22.90 71.77 -15.63
N LEU A 68 -21.76 71.92 -14.96
CA LEU A 68 -20.55 71.14 -15.22
C LEU A 68 -20.33 70.15 -14.09
N THR A 69 -19.95 68.93 -14.43
CA THR A 69 -19.52 67.89 -13.48
C THR A 69 -18.00 67.77 -13.43
N VAL A 70 -17.33 68.02 -14.55
CA VAL A 70 -15.87 67.95 -14.70
C VAL A 70 -15.39 69.02 -15.70
N MET A 71 -14.17 69.54 -15.52
CA MET A 71 -13.43 70.30 -16.54
C MET A 71 -11.95 69.91 -16.56
N PRO A 72 -11.23 70.05 -17.69
CA PRO A 72 -9.79 69.81 -17.73
C PRO A 72 -9.03 70.76 -16.80
N ARG A 73 -8.10 70.24 -15.98
CA ARG A 73 -7.31 71.03 -15.02
C ARG A 73 -6.58 72.20 -15.69
N ALA A 74 -6.03 71.98 -16.89
CA ALA A 74 -5.34 73.00 -17.69
C ALA A 74 -6.21 74.20 -18.08
N THR A 75 -7.53 74.06 -18.03
CA THR A 75 -8.49 75.14 -18.33
C THR A 75 -9.03 75.82 -17.07
N SER A 76 -8.64 75.37 -15.88
CA SER A 76 -9.21 75.82 -14.60
C SER A 76 -8.51 77.05 -13.99
N PHE A 77 -9.30 77.94 -13.39
CA PHE A 77 -8.78 78.96 -12.48
C PHE A 77 -8.25 78.35 -11.17
N CYS A 78 -8.87 77.26 -10.75
CA CYS A 78 -8.62 76.63 -9.45
C CYS A 78 -7.22 75.99 -9.35
N GLN A 79 -6.59 75.62 -10.47
CA GLN A 79 -5.20 75.14 -10.49
C GLN A 79 -4.23 76.13 -9.84
N ARG A 80 -4.46 77.44 -10.00
CA ARG A 80 -3.59 78.49 -9.44
C ARG A 80 -3.94 78.87 -8.01
N VAL A 81 -5.17 78.56 -7.56
CA VAL A 81 -5.59 78.72 -6.16
C VAL A 81 -5.07 77.57 -5.31
N VAL A 82 -5.07 76.34 -5.82
CA VAL A 82 -4.54 75.16 -5.10
C VAL A 82 -3.04 75.28 -4.79
N GLN A 83 -2.32 76.17 -5.49
CA GLN A 83 -0.92 76.53 -5.21
C GLN A 83 -0.76 77.58 -4.09
N ARG A 84 -1.86 78.07 -3.51
CA ARG A 84 -1.90 79.10 -2.47
C ARG A 84 -2.78 78.63 -1.31
N GLN A 85 -2.49 79.11 -0.10
CA GLN A 85 -3.29 78.82 1.10
C GLN A 85 -4.23 79.97 1.50
N GLU A 86 -4.41 80.96 0.61
CA GLU A 86 -5.22 82.16 0.87
C GLU A 86 -6.29 82.35 -0.20
N VAL A 87 -7.35 83.08 0.16
CA VAL A 87 -8.44 83.45 -0.76
C VAL A 87 -7.90 84.29 -1.92
N LEU A 88 -7.99 83.75 -3.14
CA LEU A 88 -7.61 84.47 -4.34
C LEU A 88 -8.82 85.17 -4.95
N VAL A 89 -8.70 86.47 -5.21
CA VAL A 89 -9.72 87.26 -5.90
C VAL A 89 -9.12 87.87 -7.16
N VAL A 90 -9.87 87.79 -8.26
CA VAL A 90 -9.54 88.34 -9.57
C VAL A 90 -10.75 89.21 -9.99
N PRO A 91 -10.68 90.53 -9.73
CA PRO A 91 -11.75 91.49 -10.04
C PRO A 91 -12.15 91.51 -11.52
N ASP A 92 -11.16 91.46 -12.41
CA ASP A 92 -11.32 91.35 -13.86
C ASP A 92 -10.26 90.42 -14.46
N THR A 93 -10.68 89.26 -14.96
CA THR A 93 -9.80 88.25 -15.57
C THR A 93 -9.18 88.67 -16.90
N LEU A 94 -9.77 89.64 -17.64
CA LEU A 94 -9.16 90.17 -18.87
C LEU A 94 -8.00 91.13 -18.57
N ALA A 95 -8.10 91.84 -17.45
CA ALA A 95 -7.06 92.77 -17.01
C ALA A 95 -5.95 92.08 -16.20
N ASP A 96 -6.18 90.83 -15.77
CA ASP A 96 -5.21 90.06 -14.99
C ASP A 96 -4.33 89.19 -15.89
N ALA A 97 -3.07 89.61 -16.06
CA ALA A 97 -2.07 88.90 -16.87
C ALA A 97 -1.84 87.44 -16.43
N ARG A 98 -2.24 87.05 -15.22
CA ARG A 98 -2.15 85.66 -14.76
C ARG A 98 -3.27 84.80 -15.37
N PHE A 99 -4.41 85.37 -15.74
CA PHE A 99 -5.60 84.60 -16.09
C PHE A 99 -6.14 84.87 -17.50
N GLN A 100 -5.75 85.97 -18.14
CA GLN A 100 -6.26 86.41 -19.45
C GLN A 100 -6.17 85.35 -20.56
N ASP A 101 -5.16 84.47 -20.53
CA ASP A 101 -4.91 83.46 -21.57
C ASP A 101 -5.69 82.14 -21.34
N LEU A 102 -6.47 82.03 -20.25
CA LEU A 102 -7.24 80.82 -19.97
C LEU A 102 -8.43 80.67 -20.93
N PRO A 103 -8.70 79.46 -21.46
CA PRO A 103 -9.79 79.23 -22.41
C PRO A 103 -11.18 79.66 -21.90
N VAL A 104 -11.41 79.61 -20.59
CA VAL A 104 -12.67 80.00 -19.91
C VAL A 104 -12.89 81.53 -19.83
N VAL A 105 -11.85 82.33 -20.11
CA VAL A 105 -11.92 83.80 -20.25
C VAL A 105 -12.29 84.20 -21.68
N ALA A 106 -11.75 83.49 -22.67
CA ALA A 106 -11.94 83.76 -24.09
C ALA A 106 -13.18 83.07 -24.69
N ASN A 107 -13.63 81.95 -24.10
CA ASN A 107 -14.78 81.17 -24.55
C ASN A 107 -15.84 81.06 -23.45
N ALA A 108 -17.05 80.61 -23.81
CA ALA A 108 -18.10 80.32 -22.84
C ALA A 108 -17.55 79.44 -21.69
N PRO A 109 -17.77 79.79 -20.41
CA PRO A 109 -18.79 80.73 -19.92
C PRO A 109 -18.38 82.22 -19.85
N PHE A 110 -17.23 82.62 -20.41
CA PHE A 110 -16.74 84.02 -20.40
C PHE A 110 -16.59 84.56 -18.98
N VAL A 111 -15.88 83.84 -18.13
CA VAL A 111 -15.61 84.28 -16.75
C VAL A 111 -14.89 85.63 -16.82
N ARG A 112 -15.42 86.64 -16.13
CA ARG A 112 -14.82 87.97 -15.95
C ARG A 112 -14.42 88.25 -14.52
N PHE A 113 -15.11 87.68 -13.54
CA PHE A 113 -14.73 87.74 -12.12
C PHE A 113 -14.54 86.33 -11.57
N TYR A 114 -13.52 86.16 -10.74
CA TYR A 114 -13.27 84.91 -10.02
C TYR A 114 -12.84 85.19 -8.57
N ALA A 115 -13.45 84.50 -7.61
CA ALA A 115 -12.93 84.42 -6.26
C ALA A 115 -12.91 82.96 -5.78
N GLY A 116 -11.82 82.50 -5.19
CA GLY A 116 -11.68 81.11 -4.75
C GLY A 116 -11.02 81.02 -3.38
N ALA A 117 -11.71 80.40 -2.43
CA ALA A 117 -11.14 79.99 -1.16
C ALA A 117 -10.62 78.53 -1.25
N PRO A 118 -9.41 78.26 -0.77
CA PRO A 118 -8.82 76.92 -0.81
C PRO A 118 -9.52 75.97 0.19
N LEU A 119 -9.76 74.73 -0.23
CA LEU A 119 -10.23 73.64 0.62
C LEU A 119 -9.02 72.92 1.21
N VAL A 120 -8.62 73.29 2.44
CA VAL A 120 -7.37 72.83 3.06
C VAL A 120 -7.66 71.74 4.11
N THR A 121 -6.94 70.62 4.03
CA THR A 121 -7.01 69.54 5.01
C THR A 121 -6.31 69.90 6.32
N PRO A 122 -6.59 69.18 7.43
CA PRO A 122 -5.86 69.37 8.70
C PRO A 122 -4.34 69.17 8.60
N ASP A 123 -3.88 68.34 7.66
CA ASP A 123 -2.46 68.13 7.33
C ASP A 123 -1.90 69.14 6.31
N GLY A 124 -2.66 70.18 5.96
CA GLY A 124 -2.18 71.34 5.21
C GLY A 124 -2.24 71.25 3.68
N PHE A 125 -2.83 70.18 3.12
CA PHE A 125 -2.98 70.00 1.68
C PHE A 125 -4.22 70.70 1.15
N THR A 126 -4.08 71.46 0.06
CA THR A 126 -5.23 72.07 -0.61
C THR A 126 -5.81 71.09 -1.63
N LEU A 127 -7.03 70.60 -1.42
CA LEU A 127 -7.64 69.57 -2.27
C LEU A 127 -8.39 70.16 -3.46
N GLY A 128 -8.80 71.42 -3.35
CA GLY A 128 -9.77 72.04 -4.24
C GLY A 128 -10.12 73.44 -3.79
N THR A 129 -11.25 73.95 -4.27
CA THR A 129 -11.70 75.31 -3.97
C THR A 129 -13.20 75.42 -3.84
N LEU A 130 -13.65 76.28 -2.92
CA LEU A 130 -14.95 76.93 -3.00
C LEU A 130 -14.78 78.19 -3.85
N CYS A 131 -15.38 78.19 -5.04
CA CYS A 131 -15.17 79.24 -6.04
C CYS A 131 -16.47 79.96 -6.42
N LEU A 132 -16.33 81.24 -6.73
CA LEU A 132 -17.35 82.18 -7.16
C LEU A 132 -16.98 82.66 -8.57
N TYR A 133 -17.95 82.70 -9.48
CA TYR A 133 -17.75 83.21 -10.84
C TYR A 133 -18.82 84.24 -11.22
N ASP A 134 -18.41 85.20 -12.03
CA ASP A 134 -19.33 86.07 -12.77
C ASP A 134 -18.81 86.33 -14.20
N THR A 135 -19.74 86.58 -15.11
CA THR A 135 -19.49 87.00 -16.49
C THR A 135 -19.27 88.51 -16.63
N GLN A 136 -19.42 89.26 -15.54
CA GLN A 136 -19.09 90.69 -15.45
C GLN A 136 -17.94 90.93 -14.45
N PRO A 137 -17.05 91.90 -14.69
CA PRO A 137 -16.07 92.33 -13.69
C PRO A 137 -16.76 92.78 -12.40
N ARG A 138 -16.11 92.57 -11.26
CA ARG A 138 -16.62 93.04 -9.95
C ARG A 138 -15.53 93.77 -9.18
N ALA A 139 -15.93 94.52 -8.16
CA ALA A 139 -14.98 95.07 -7.19
C ALA A 139 -14.27 93.93 -6.43
N ASP A 140 -13.10 94.25 -5.87
CA ASP A 140 -12.40 93.33 -4.98
C ASP A 140 -13.25 93.03 -3.73
N LEU A 141 -13.06 91.85 -3.14
CA LEU A 141 -13.79 91.45 -1.92
C LEU A 141 -13.24 92.21 -0.71
N THR A 142 -14.15 92.71 0.12
CA THR A 142 -13.83 93.29 1.42
C THR A 142 -13.21 92.24 2.37
N PRO A 143 -12.50 92.65 3.43
CA PRO A 143 -11.95 91.71 4.42
C PRO A 143 -13.01 90.77 5.02
N ASP A 144 -14.21 91.29 5.31
CA ASP A 144 -15.33 90.50 5.85
C ASP A 144 -15.88 89.49 4.83
N GLU A 145 -15.96 89.87 3.56
CA GLU A 145 -16.34 88.98 2.46
C GLU A 145 -15.29 87.87 2.25
N ARG A 146 -14.00 88.20 2.35
CA ARG A 146 -12.92 87.19 2.27
C ARG A 146 -12.99 86.21 3.43
N ALA A 147 -13.19 86.70 4.66
CA ALA A 147 -13.40 85.86 5.84
C ALA A 147 -14.63 84.96 5.67
N THR A 148 -15.76 85.51 5.21
CA THR A 148 -16.98 84.74 4.94
C THR A 148 -16.75 83.62 3.92
N LEU A 149 -15.99 83.87 2.85
CA LEU A 149 -15.71 82.85 1.83
C LEU A 149 -14.80 81.75 2.38
N GLN A 150 -13.83 82.14 3.22
CA GLN A 150 -12.94 81.22 3.94
C GLN A 150 -13.73 80.34 4.93
N ASP A 151 -14.62 80.92 5.74
CA ASP A 151 -15.48 80.18 6.69
C ASP A 151 -16.36 79.15 5.98
N LEU A 152 -16.91 79.51 4.81
CA LEU A 152 -17.68 78.57 3.99
C LEU A 152 -16.80 77.44 3.44
N ALA A 153 -15.56 77.72 3.05
CA ALA A 153 -14.60 76.70 2.62
C ALA A 153 -14.20 75.76 3.76
N GLU A 154 -14.01 76.28 4.97
CA GLU A 154 -13.77 75.49 6.19
C GLU A 154 -14.97 74.63 6.57
N SER A 155 -16.19 75.13 6.39
CA SER A 155 -17.41 74.33 6.55
C SER A 155 -17.47 73.16 5.55
N VAL A 156 -17.05 73.35 4.30
CA VAL A 156 -16.94 72.24 3.31
C VAL A 156 -15.96 71.19 3.80
N MET A 157 -14.82 71.60 4.36
CA MET A 157 -13.82 70.67 4.88
C MET A 157 -14.31 69.91 6.11
N THR A 158 -15.08 70.56 6.99
CA THR A 158 -15.71 69.89 8.15
C THR A 158 -16.69 68.81 7.69
N ASP A 159 -17.53 69.10 6.69
CA ASP A 159 -18.44 68.10 6.10
C ASP A 159 -17.66 66.93 5.45
N LEU A 160 -16.52 67.22 4.82
CA LEU A 160 -15.66 66.22 4.19
C LEU A 160 -14.95 65.31 5.21
N GLU A 161 -14.46 65.84 6.33
CA GLU A 161 -13.88 65.05 7.42
C GLU A 161 -14.91 64.18 8.14
N LEU A 162 -16.10 64.72 8.38
CA LEU A 162 -17.20 63.96 8.98
C LEU A 162 -17.55 62.75 8.11
N ARG A 163 -17.67 62.95 6.79
CA ARG A 163 -17.91 61.87 5.84
C ARG A 163 -16.84 60.78 5.90
N ARG A 164 -15.56 61.17 5.92
CA ARG A 164 -14.43 60.22 5.99
C ARG A 164 -14.51 59.36 7.25
N THR A 165 -14.73 60.00 8.41
CA THR A 165 -14.81 59.33 9.71
C THR A 165 -15.97 58.33 9.77
N LEU A 166 -17.15 58.70 9.25
CA LEU A 166 -18.31 57.79 9.22
C LEU A 166 -18.07 56.59 8.31
N ALA A 167 -17.42 56.79 7.15
CA ALA A 167 -17.08 55.71 6.24
C ALA A 167 -16.06 54.73 6.85
N GLU A 168 -15.08 55.26 7.58
CA GLU A 168 -14.06 54.47 8.30
C GLU A 168 -14.69 53.61 9.40
N GLN A 169 -15.56 54.20 10.24
CA GLN A 169 -16.30 53.47 11.27
C GLN A 169 -17.23 52.39 10.68
N ALA A 170 -17.89 52.67 9.56
CA ALA A 170 -18.73 51.69 8.88
C ALA A 170 -17.89 50.51 8.35
N ARG A 171 -16.72 50.80 7.78
CA ARG A 171 -15.79 49.78 7.28
C ARG A 171 -15.23 48.91 8.40
N GLU A 172 -14.83 49.51 9.51
CA GLU A 172 -14.31 48.77 10.68
C GLU A 172 -15.38 47.84 11.26
N ARG A 173 -16.61 48.32 11.45
CA ARG A 173 -17.75 47.49 11.88
C ARG A 173 -18.02 46.33 10.92
N HIS A 174 -17.92 46.58 9.61
CA HIS A 174 -18.12 45.54 8.60
C HIS A 174 -17.01 44.47 8.65
N ILE A 175 -15.75 44.87 8.83
CA ILE A 175 -14.63 43.94 8.98
C ILE A 175 -14.80 43.08 10.24
N HIS A 176 -15.12 43.69 11.38
CA HIS A 176 -15.36 42.95 12.63
C HIS A 176 -16.51 41.95 12.49
N ALA A 177 -17.62 42.32 11.84
CA ALA A 177 -18.71 41.41 11.56
C ALA A 177 -18.28 40.25 10.63
N ALA A 178 -17.56 40.56 9.55
CA ALA A 178 -17.09 39.55 8.59
C ALA A 178 -16.14 38.52 9.23
N VAL A 179 -15.28 38.94 10.16
CA VAL A 179 -14.39 38.03 10.90
C VAL A 179 -15.18 37.05 11.76
N LEU A 180 -16.19 37.52 12.49
CA LEU A 180 -17.04 36.66 13.31
C LEU A 180 -17.88 35.70 12.47
N GLU A 181 -18.38 36.15 11.32
CA GLU A 181 -19.17 35.34 10.38
C GLU A 181 -18.34 34.26 9.68
N ALA A 182 -17.07 34.54 9.36
CA ALA A 182 -16.17 33.60 8.69
C ALA A 182 -15.44 32.64 9.64
N ALA A 183 -15.50 32.89 10.95
CA ALA A 183 -14.88 32.01 11.95
C ALA A 183 -15.50 30.61 11.89
N HIS A 184 -14.65 29.58 11.85
CA HIS A 184 -15.09 28.18 11.82
C HIS A 184 -15.36 27.63 13.22
N ASP A 185 -14.67 28.17 14.23
CA ASP A 185 -14.91 27.86 15.63
C ASP A 185 -16.10 28.68 16.14
N ALA A 186 -16.87 28.09 17.04
CA ALA A 186 -17.98 28.78 17.68
C ALA A 186 -17.43 29.85 18.63
N MET A 187 -17.77 31.11 18.37
CA MET A 187 -17.30 32.26 19.13
C MET A 187 -18.48 32.97 19.79
N LEU A 188 -18.33 33.24 21.08
CA LEU A 188 -19.39 33.80 21.91
C LEU A 188 -18.85 34.87 22.85
N LEU A 189 -19.71 35.80 23.20
CA LEU A 189 -19.46 36.76 24.29
C LEU A 189 -20.48 36.50 25.38
N LEU A 190 -20.04 36.41 26.63
CA LEU A 190 -20.91 36.25 27.80
C LEU A 190 -20.82 37.47 28.71
N ASP A 191 -21.90 37.77 29.41
CA ASP A 191 -21.90 38.74 30.51
C ASP A 191 -21.25 38.15 31.79
N ALA A 192 -21.20 38.94 32.86
CA ALA A 192 -20.67 38.52 34.16
C ALA A 192 -21.50 37.40 34.83
N ALA A 193 -22.75 37.18 34.40
CA ALA A 193 -23.63 36.12 34.88
C ALA A 193 -23.60 34.88 33.97
N GLY A 194 -22.76 34.84 32.94
CA GLY A 194 -22.64 33.71 32.00
C GLY A 194 -23.73 33.67 30.93
N ARG A 195 -24.46 34.77 30.70
CA ARG A 195 -25.49 34.86 29.66
C ARG A 195 -24.91 35.29 28.33
N VAL A 196 -25.39 34.70 27.26
CA VAL A 196 -24.93 34.95 25.89
C VAL A 196 -25.31 36.36 25.43
N MET A 197 -24.30 37.16 25.10
CA MET A 197 -24.40 38.49 24.50
C MET A 197 -24.11 38.48 22.99
N ALA A 198 -23.27 37.55 22.52
CA ALA A 198 -22.95 37.38 21.11
C ALA A 198 -22.87 35.89 20.74
N TRP A 199 -23.28 35.58 19.52
CA TRP A 199 -23.39 34.23 18.98
C TRP A 199 -23.14 34.26 17.48
N ASN A 200 -22.06 33.61 17.02
CA ASN A 200 -21.69 33.59 15.61
C ASN A 200 -22.35 32.41 14.84
N PRO A 201 -22.33 32.40 13.50
CA PRO A 201 -22.91 31.31 12.71
C PRO A 201 -22.32 29.93 13.00
N ALA A 202 -21.02 29.84 13.31
CA ALA A 202 -20.40 28.58 13.70
C ALA A 202 -20.98 28.01 15.01
N ALA A 203 -21.33 28.87 15.97
CA ALA A 203 -22.04 28.45 17.19
C ALA A 203 -23.45 27.94 16.88
N GLU A 204 -24.16 28.54 15.91
CA GLU A 204 -25.47 28.03 15.47
C GLU A 204 -25.34 26.64 14.85
N ALA A 205 -24.39 26.46 13.93
CA ALA A 205 -24.14 25.19 13.27
C ALA A 205 -23.70 24.10 14.24
N MET A 206 -22.84 24.43 15.21
CA MET A 206 -22.30 23.49 16.19
C MET A 206 -23.34 23.08 17.24
N LEU A 207 -24.05 24.03 17.86
CA LEU A 207 -24.92 23.74 19.00
C LEU A 207 -26.39 23.58 18.61
N GLY A 208 -26.79 24.02 17.40
CA GLY A 208 -28.15 23.86 16.87
C GLY A 208 -29.17 24.88 17.40
N TYR A 209 -28.71 25.94 18.07
CA TYR A 209 -29.53 27.07 18.49
C TYR A 209 -29.28 28.25 17.58
N THR A 210 -30.36 28.91 17.13
CA THR A 210 -30.23 30.18 16.42
C THR A 210 -29.76 31.27 17.38
N ARG A 211 -29.12 32.31 16.85
CA ARG A 211 -28.67 33.48 17.61
C ARG A 211 -29.82 34.11 18.39
N ALA A 212 -31.01 34.18 17.80
CA ALA A 212 -32.19 34.74 18.46
C ALA A 212 -32.63 33.92 19.68
N GLU A 213 -32.49 32.59 19.64
CA GLU A 213 -32.80 31.70 20.76
C GLU A 213 -31.69 31.72 21.83
N ALA A 214 -30.43 31.85 21.42
CA ALA A 214 -29.28 31.79 22.31
C ALA A 214 -29.07 33.07 23.12
N LEU A 215 -29.34 34.25 22.54
CA LEU A 215 -29.11 35.54 23.21
C LEU A 215 -29.91 35.65 24.52
N GLY A 216 -29.22 36.05 25.60
CA GLY A 216 -29.77 36.21 26.95
C GLY A 216 -29.91 34.92 27.75
N GLN A 217 -29.75 33.75 27.12
CA GLN A 217 -29.72 32.45 27.81
C GLN A 217 -28.37 32.21 28.46
N GLU A 218 -28.35 31.38 29.51
CA GLU A 218 -27.11 30.97 30.17
C GLU A 218 -26.40 29.90 29.34
N LEU A 219 -25.11 30.10 29.03
CA LEU A 219 -24.37 29.18 28.14
C LEU A 219 -24.39 27.73 28.62
N VAL A 220 -24.31 27.54 29.93
CA VAL A 220 -24.32 26.23 30.60
C VAL A 220 -25.60 25.44 30.29
N GLU A 221 -26.75 26.13 30.19
CA GLU A 221 -28.02 25.49 29.89
C GLU A 221 -28.11 25.01 28.44
N LEU A 222 -27.43 25.71 27.53
CA LEU A 222 -27.46 25.42 26.10
C LEU A 222 -26.55 24.26 25.71
N MET A 223 -25.36 24.13 26.31
CA MET A 223 -24.35 23.17 25.87
C MET A 223 -23.97 22.11 26.89
N MET A 224 -24.16 22.32 28.19
CA MET A 224 -23.65 21.37 29.18
C MET A 224 -24.71 20.32 29.52
N PRO A 225 -24.36 19.02 29.52
CA PRO A 225 -25.24 17.97 30.02
C PRO A 225 -25.70 18.26 31.45
N PRO A 226 -26.95 17.96 31.84
CA PRO A 226 -27.49 18.28 33.16
C PRO A 226 -26.61 17.87 34.34
N ALA A 227 -25.94 16.72 34.24
CA ALA A 227 -25.05 16.20 35.28
C ALA A 227 -23.77 17.04 35.48
N SER A 228 -23.29 17.74 34.46
CA SER A 228 -22.03 18.48 34.46
C SER A 228 -22.19 20.00 34.64
N ARG A 229 -23.43 20.49 34.72
CA ARG A 229 -23.72 21.94 34.80
C ARG A 229 -23.16 22.59 36.06
N MET A 230 -23.31 21.93 37.21
CA MET A 230 -22.84 22.47 38.50
C MET A 230 -21.32 22.58 38.54
N GLU A 231 -20.63 21.50 38.15
CA GLU A 231 -19.18 21.46 38.07
C GLU A 231 -18.63 22.55 37.14
N PHE A 232 -19.27 22.75 36.00
CA PHE A 232 -18.88 23.81 35.06
C PHE A 232 -19.08 25.21 35.65
N ARG A 233 -20.22 25.48 36.32
CA ARG A 233 -20.46 26.78 36.98
C ARG A 233 -19.40 27.08 38.05
N ASP A 234 -19.08 26.09 38.87
CA ASP A 234 -18.06 26.21 39.92
C ASP A 234 -16.67 26.45 39.31
N ALA A 235 -16.35 25.79 38.20
CA ALA A 235 -15.07 25.93 37.53
C ALA A 235 -14.89 27.32 36.87
N VAL A 236 -15.96 27.90 36.31
CA VAL A 236 -15.97 29.29 35.80
C VAL A 236 -15.87 30.30 36.96
N ALA A 237 -16.70 30.15 38.00
CA ALA A 237 -16.73 31.08 39.13
C ALA A 237 -15.45 31.08 39.97
N GLY A 238 -14.80 29.92 40.12
CA GLY A 238 -13.54 29.76 40.84
C GLY A 238 -12.29 30.21 40.07
N GLY A 239 -12.43 30.73 38.83
CA GLY A 239 -11.29 31.14 38.00
C GLY A 239 -10.37 30.00 37.58
N THR A 240 -10.83 28.74 37.67
CA THR A 240 -10.03 27.57 37.27
C THR A 240 -10.16 27.24 35.78
N MET A 241 -11.12 27.87 35.10
CA MET A 241 -11.33 27.79 33.65
C MET A 241 -10.70 28.95 32.85
N THR A 242 -10.16 29.98 33.52
CA THR A 242 -9.52 31.10 32.84
C THR A 242 -8.14 30.69 32.32
N GLU A 243 -7.85 30.99 31.05
CA GLU A 243 -6.56 30.83 30.33
C GLU A 243 -6.12 29.45 29.82
N ARG A 244 -6.75 28.33 30.21
CA ARG A 244 -6.37 26.98 29.70
C ARG A 244 -7.44 26.34 28.82
N ARG A 245 -7.05 25.91 27.61
CA ARG A 245 -7.83 24.97 26.78
C ARG A 245 -8.16 23.72 27.59
N ARG A 246 -9.43 23.35 27.63
CA ARG A 246 -9.90 22.11 28.25
C ARG A 246 -10.88 21.38 27.35
N GLU A 247 -10.76 20.07 27.32
CA GLU A 247 -11.77 19.18 26.74
C GLU A 247 -12.90 19.00 27.76
N VAL A 248 -14.12 19.33 27.36
CA VAL A 248 -15.35 19.17 28.14
C VAL A 248 -16.40 18.45 27.31
N PRO A 249 -17.25 17.61 27.93
CA PRO A 249 -18.40 17.05 27.23
C PRO A 249 -19.45 18.15 27.02
N ALA A 250 -19.82 18.38 25.76
CA ALA A 250 -20.88 19.29 25.37
C ALA A 250 -22.04 18.52 24.74
N GLN A 251 -23.18 19.18 24.59
CA GLN A 251 -24.42 18.62 24.07
C GLN A 251 -25.04 19.60 23.07
N ARG A 252 -25.45 19.09 21.92
CA ARG A 252 -26.21 19.85 20.93
C ARG A 252 -27.67 19.95 21.36
N ARG A 253 -28.45 20.84 20.73
CA ARG A 253 -29.91 20.96 20.94
C ARG A 253 -30.67 19.63 20.79
N THR A 254 -30.20 18.74 19.91
CA THR A 254 -30.79 17.41 19.68
C THR A 254 -30.64 16.46 20.87
N GLY A 255 -29.80 16.81 21.84
CA GLY A 255 -29.42 15.95 22.95
C GLY A 255 -28.19 15.08 22.67
N GLU A 256 -27.62 15.15 21.47
CA GLU A 256 -26.39 14.46 21.09
C GLU A 256 -25.19 15.05 21.83
N GLY A 257 -24.43 14.20 22.54
CA GLY A 257 -23.21 14.60 23.22
C GLY A 257 -21.99 14.53 22.30
N PHE A 258 -21.07 15.48 22.42
CA PHE A 258 -19.83 15.53 21.65
C PHE A 258 -18.66 16.06 22.51
N PRO A 259 -17.41 15.64 22.23
CA PRO A 259 -16.25 16.21 22.89
C PRO A 259 -15.98 17.62 22.35
N CYS A 260 -15.85 18.59 23.25
CA CYS A 260 -15.65 19.99 22.89
C CYS A 260 -14.39 20.54 23.57
N GLU A 261 -13.52 21.18 22.80
CA GLU A 261 -12.48 22.04 23.38
C GLU A 261 -13.12 23.39 23.74
N PHE A 262 -12.96 23.82 24.98
CA PHE A 262 -13.51 25.05 25.52
C PHE A 262 -12.38 25.97 26.00
N THR A 263 -12.45 27.24 25.63
CA THR A 263 -11.57 28.29 26.16
C THR A 263 -12.39 29.52 26.56
N LEU A 264 -12.11 30.06 27.74
CA LEU A 264 -12.75 31.27 28.27
C LEU A 264 -11.69 32.29 28.68
N SER A 265 -11.86 33.52 28.21
CA SER A 265 -10.97 34.65 28.45
C SER A 265 -11.78 35.88 28.89
N PRO A 266 -11.56 36.41 30.11
CA PRO A 266 -12.22 37.62 30.56
C PRO A 266 -11.66 38.85 29.83
N THR A 267 -12.49 39.83 29.54
CA THR A 267 -12.12 41.10 28.92
C THR A 267 -12.98 42.21 29.51
N GLU A 268 -12.39 43.37 29.79
CA GLU A 268 -13.13 44.52 30.30
C GLU A 268 -13.66 45.36 29.14
N VAL A 269 -14.98 45.57 29.08
CA VAL A 269 -15.65 46.41 28.08
C VAL A 269 -16.55 47.38 28.83
N ASP A 270 -16.34 48.68 28.64
CA ASP A 270 -17.12 49.76 29.26
C ASP A 270 -17.27 49.63 30.79
N GLY A 271 -16.22 49.16 31.48
CA GLY A 271 -16.20 48.98 32.95
C GLY A 271 -16.94 47.73 33.45
N SER A 272 -17.39 46.85 32.56
CA SER A 272 -17.98 45.55 32.88
C SER A 272 -17.10 44.41 32.37
N VAL A 273 -16.96 43.35 33.17
CA VAL A 273 -16.25 42.13 32.75
C VAL A 273 -17.17 41.31 31.86
N VAL A 274 -16.73 41.08 30.62
CA VAL A 274 -17.34 40.14 29.67
C VAL A 274 -16.39 38.98 29.43
N HIS A 275 -16.93 37.80 29.13
CA HIS A 275 -16.13 36.61 28.86
C HIS A 275 -16.21 36.25 27.39
N THR A 276 -15.07 36.23 26.71
CA THR A 276 -14.96 35.68 25.36
C THR A 276 -14.80 34.18 25.45
N VAL A 277 -15.68 33.44 24.77
CA VAL A 277 -15.66 31.98 24.73
C VAL A 277 -15.43 31.50 23.32
N THR A 278 -14.52 30.53 23.17
CA THR A 278 -14.33 29.78 21.93
C THR A 278 -14.58 28.30 22.19
N LEU A 279 -15.34 27.69 21.29
CA LEU A 279 -15.66 26.27 21.33
C LEU A 279 -15.23 25.63 20.03
N ARG A 280 -14.63 24.45 20.13
CA ARG A 280 -14.25 23.65 18.98
C ARG A 280 -14.70 22.22 19.15
N ASP A 281 -15.40 21.72 18.15
CA ASP A 281 -15.85 20.33 18.08
C ASP A 281 -14.65 19.41 17.80
N LEU A 282 -14.46 18.40 18.66
CA LEU A 282 -13.37 17.43 18.55
C LEU A 282 -13.83 16.08 18.00
N THR A 283 -15.10 15.93 17.59
CA THR A 283 -15.70 14.65 17.17
C THR A 283 -14.84 13.93 16.12
N ASP A 284 -14.49 14.61 15.03
CA ASP A 284 -13.70 14.04 13.95
C ASP A 284 -12.27 13.66 14.39
N ILE A 285 -11.67 14.47 15.26
CA ILE A 285 -10.31 14.24 15.78
C ILE A 285 -10.29 13.03 16.70
N VAL A 286 -11.25 12.93 17.61
CA VAL A 286 -11.37 11.79 18.53
C VAL A 286 -11.69 10.51 17.75
N ALA A 287 -12.65 10.55 16.82
CA ALA A 287 -13.00 9.41 15.99
C ALA A 287 -11.82 8.92 15.13
N ALA A 288 -11.06 9.83 14.51
CA ALA A 288 -9.87 9.47 13.73
C ALA A 288 -8.78 8.84 14.61
N ARG A 289 -8.56 9.36 15.82
CA ARG A 289 -7.60 8.83 16.79
C ARG A 289 -7.99 7.43 17.27
N GLU A 290 -9.28 7.21 17.56
CA GLU A 290 -9.82 5.90 17.94
C GLU A 290 -9.73 4.89 16.79
N ALA A 291 -10.09 5.28 15.57
CA ALA A 291 -10.00 4.42 14.39
C ALA A 291 -8.55 4.00 14.10
N LEU A 292 -7.60 4.93 14.21
CA LEU A 292 -6.16 4.63 14.07
C LEU A 292 -5.69 3.67 15.17
N GLY A 293 -6.10 3.93 16.42
CA GLY A 293 -5.81 3.05 17.55
C GLY A 293 -6.35 1.63 17.34
N ALA A 294 -7.61 1.49 16.92
CA ALA A 294 -8.24 0.21 16.61
C ALA A 294 -7.52 -0.53 15.47
N SER A 295 -7.14 0.18 14.41
CA SER A 295 -6.36 -0.40 13.30
C SER A 295 -4.99 -0.89 13.75
N HIS A 296 -4.27 -0.12 14.58
CA HIS A 296 -2.99 -0.52 15.14
C HIS A 296 -3.11 -1.76 16.04
N THR A 297 -4.14 -1.80 16.90
CA THR A 297 -4.42 -2.97 17.74
C THR A 297 -4.73 -4.20 16.90
N LEU A 298 -5.58 -4.08 15.88
CA LEU A 298 -5.90 -5.20 14.99
C LEU A 298 -4.67 -5.76 14.27
N LEU A 299 -3.84 -4.88 13.69
CA LEU A 299 -2.60 -5.30 13.01
C LEU A 299 -1.65 -6.03 13.97
N ARG A 300 -1.50 -5.52 15.20
CA ARG A 300 -0.69 -6.19 16.24
C ARG A 300 -1.25 -7.58 16.58
N THR A 301 -2.56 -7.69 16.79
CA THR A 301 -3.22 -8.98 17.07
C THR A 301 -3.05 -9.97 15.94
N VAL A 302 -3.19 -9.54 14.68
CA VAL A 302 -2.95 -10.42 13.52
C VAL A 302 -1.51 -10.92 13.52
N LEU A 303 -0.53 -10.01 13.66
CA LEU A 303 0.89 -10.38 13.67
C LEU A 303 1.26 -11.33 14.83
N ASP A 304 0.72 -11.10 16.02
CA ASP A 304 0.99 -11.92 17.20
C ASP A 304 0.23 -13.27 17.18
N SER A 305 -0.81 -13.42 16.36
CA SER A 305 -1.50 -14.69 16.15
C SER A 305 -0.79 -15.65 15.19
N VAL A 306 0.15 -15.12 14.38
CA VAL A 306 0.93 -15.91 13.43
C VAL A 306 2.06 -16.64 14.19
N PRO A 307 2.15 -17.98 14.10
CA PRO A 307 3.15 -18.76 14.83
C PRO A 307 4.57 -18.64 14.25
N GLU A 308 4.72 -18.07 13.06
CA GLU A 308 6.01 -17.80 12.43
C GLU A 308 6.64 -16.49 12.93
N SER A 309 7.98 -16.44 12.91
CA SER A 309 8.71 -15.22 13.26
C SER A 309 8.55 -14.17 12.15
N ILE A 310 7.99 -13.02 12.49
CA ILE A 310 7.85 -11.86 11.60
C ILE A 310 8.54 -10.66 12.24
N TYR A 311 9.39 -9.97 11.48
CA TYR A 311 10.10 -8.78 11.94
C TYR A 311 10.27 -7.75 10.84
N VAL A 312 10.44 -6.50 11.25
CA VAL A 312 10.75 -5.36 10.38
C VAL A 312 12.02 -4.70 10.88
N LYS A 313 12.91 -4.30 9.97
CA LYS A 313 14.11 -3.54 10.28
C LYS A 313 14.22 -2.26 9.46
N ASP A 314 14.88 -1.25 10.02
CA ASP A 314 15.22 -0.01 9.33
C ASP A 314 16.43 -0.17 8.37
N LEU A 315 16.86 0.94 7.77
CA LEU A 315 18.02 1.00 6.87
C LEU A 315 19.34 0.70 7.60
N GLU A 316 19.42 0.99 8.89
CA GLU A 316 20.54 0.63 9.76
C GLU A 316 20.50 -0.83 10.25
N ARG A 317 19.50 -1.62 9.81
CA ARG A 317 19.26 -3.03 10.16
C ARG A 317 18.87 -3.23 11.63
N ARG A 318 18.31 -2.21 12.28
CA ARG A 318 17.76 -2.30 13.63
C ARG A 318 16.32 -2.78 13.60
N TYR A 319 15.94 -3.63 14.54
CA TYR A 319 14.56 -4.12 14.65
C TYR A 319 13.60 -2.98 15.02
N LEU A 320 12.69 -2.65 14.11
CA LEU A 320 11.57 -1.72 14.34
C LEU A 320 10.35 -2.44 14.91
N MET A 321 10.19 -3.72 14.55
CA MET A 321 9.09 -4.55 15.00
C MET A 321 9.52 -6.03 14.96
N ILE A 322 9.00 -6.81 15.91
CA ILE A 322 9.03 -8.26 15.90
C ILE A 322 7.77 -8.77 16.60
N ASN A 323 7.13 -9.80 16.07
CA ASN A 323 5.95 -10.40 16.69
C ASN A 323 6.32 -11.29 17.89
N ALA A 324 5.32 -11.67 18.69
CA ALA A 324 5.51 -12.52 19.86
C ALA A 324 6.21 -13.85 19.54
N ALA A 325 5.87 -14.48 18.42
CA ALA A 325 6.49 -15.72 17.96
C ALA A 325 7.99 -15.53 17.65
N GLY A 326 8.37 -14.46 16.96
CA GLY A 326 9.77 -14.15 16.66
C GLY A 326 10.60 -13.87 17.91
N ALA A 327 10.05 -13.10 18.86
CA ALA A 327 10.74 -12.85 20.13
C ALA A 327 10.93 -14.14 20.96
N ALA A 328 9.90 -14.99 21.02
CA ALA A 328 9.99 -16.30 21.67
C ALA A 328 11.01 -17.22 20.99
N GLN A 329 11.09 -17.19 19.66
CA GLN A 329 12.09 -17.93 18.88
C GLN A 329 13.51 -17.45 19.19
N ILE A 330 13.73 -16.13 19.31
CA ILE A 330 15.04 -15.56 19.66
C ILE A 330 15.39 -15.84 21.14
N GLY A 331 14.38 -15.97 22.00
CA GLY A 331 14.56 -16.21 23.44
C GLY A 331 14.81 -14.94 24.26
N LEU A 332 14.49 -13.76 23.71
CA LEU A 332 14.64 -12.46 24.36
C LEU A 332 13.30 -11.71 24.40
N PRO A 333 13.05 -10.87 25.43
CA PRO A 333 11.86 -10.02 25.46
C PRO A 333 11.90 -9.00 24.30
N ILE A 334 10.74 -8.68 23.73
CA ILE A 334 10.61 -7.76 22.58
C ILE A 334 11.40 -6.46 22.81
N ASP A 335 11.29 -5.86 23.99
CA ASP A 335 11.95 -4.58 24.32
C ASP A 335 13.48 -4.66 24.32
N ALA A 336 14.07 -5.85 24.49
CA ALA A 336 15.50 -6.07 24.37
C ALA A 336 15.97 -6.31 22.92
N ILE A 337 15.03 -6.55 22.00
CA ILE A 337 15.31 -6.76 20.58
C ILE A 337 15.11 -5.46 19.79
N LEU A 338 14.05 -4.71 20.09
CA LEU A 338 13.74 -3.47 19.39
C LEU A 338 14.90 -2.47 19.49
N GLY A 339 15.20 -1.79 18.39
CA GLY A 339 16.30 -0.83 18.25
C GLY A 339 17.70 -1.44 18.12
N HIS A 340 17.84 -2.75 18.29
CA HIS A 340 19.12 -3.46 18.19
C HIS A 340 19.29 -4.14 16.83
N THR A 341 20.52 -4.47 16.47
CA THR A 341 20.92 -5.16 15.24
C THR A 341 21.10 -6.67 15.48
N ASP A 342 21.24 -7.46 14.41
CA ASP A 342 21.49 -8.91 14.56
C ASP A 342 22.79 -9.20 15.31
N GLU A 343 23.81 -8.35 15.15
CA GLU A 343 25.10 -8.44 15.83
C GLU A 343 25.00 -8.27 17.35
N GLU A 344 23.98 -7.57 17.83
CA GLU A 344 23.71 -7.34 19.25
C GLU A 344 22.78 -8.43 19.84
N VAL A 345 22.03 -9.14 19.00
CA VAL A 345 20.99 -10.11 19.39
C VAL A 345 21.44 -11.57 19.24
N PHE A 346 22.26 -11.88 18.24
CA PHE A 346 22.67 -13.24 17.88
C PHE A 346 24.18 -13.47 18.02
N PRO A 347 24.63 -14.75 18.12
CA PRO A 347 26.05 -15.08 18.06
C PRO A 347 26.72 -14.58 16.76
N PRO A 348 28.04 -14.27 16.78
CA PRO A 348 28.73 -13.62 15.66
C PRO A 348 28.61 -14.34 14.31
N GLN A 349 28.58 -15.67 14.33
CA GLN A 349 28.46 -16.50 13.12
C GLN A 349 27.09 -16.33 12.45
N THR A 350 26.01 -16.38 13.23
CA THR A 350 24.63 -16.18 12.77
C THR A 350 24.43 -14.74 12.29
N ALA A 351 24.91 -13.77 13.07
CA ALA A 351 24.77 -12.35 12.78
C ALA A 351 25.48 -11.95 11.46
N ALA A 352 26.72 -12.41 11.23
CA ALA A 352 27.46 -12.08 10.02
C ALA A 352 26.76 -12.59 8.75
N ALA A 353 26.23 -13.81 8.77
CA ALA A 353 25.48 -14.36 7.66
C ALA A 353 24.17 -13.60 7.41
N SER A 354 23.48 -13.15 8.48
CA SER A 354 22.26 -12.35 8.35
C SER A 354 22.54 -10.96 7.78
N ALA A 355 23.62 -10.30 8.22
CA ALA A 355 24.03 -8.97 7.75
C ALA A 355 24.28 -8.91 6.23
N VAL A 356 24.89 -9.95 5.65
CA VAL A 356 25.10 -10.05 4.19
C VAL A 356 23.76 -10.10 3.45
N ARG A 357 22.81 -10.90 3.96
CA ARG A 357 21.48 -11.04 3.38
C ARG A 357 20.66 -9.75 3.51
N ASP A 358 20.69 -9.11 4.68
CA ASP A 358 20.00 -7.84 4.92
C ASP A 358 20.49 -6.75 3.95
N ARG A 359 21.80 -6.68 3.71
CA ARG A 359 22.37 -5.70 2.76
C ARG A 359 21.85 -5.90 1.34
N ALA A 360 21.85 -7.13 0.84
CA ALA A 360 21.32 -7.44 -0.48
C ALA A 360 19.83 -7.07 -0.61
N VAL A 361 19.04 -7.25 0.46
CA VAL A 361 17.63 -6.87 0.50
C VAL A 361 17.45 -5.36 0.47
N LEU A 362 18.27 -4.62 1.22
CA LEU A 362 18.28 -3.15 1.22
C LEU A 362 18.78 -2.54 -0.10
N GLU A 363 19.54 -3.29 -0.91
CA GLU A 363 19.89 -2.94 -2.29
C GLU A 363 18.76 -3.24 -3.29
N GLY A 364 17.64 -3.81 -2.83
CA GLY A 364 16.41 -4.02 -3.60
C GLY A 364 16.11 -5.47 -3.97
N GLN A 365 16.91 -6.43 -3.50
CA GLN A 365 16.74 -7.84 -3.86
C GLN A 365 15.87 -8.60 -2.85
N ALA A 366 14.73 -9.16 -3.29
CA ALA A 366 13.99 -10.12 -2.48
C ALA A 366 14.75 -11.46 -2.38
N LEU A 367 14.83 -12.03 -1.18
CA LEU A 367 15.56 -13.27 -0.90
C LEU A 367 14.65 -14.30 -0.21
N SER A 368 14.74 -15.56 -0.63
CA SER A 368 14.20 -16.72 0.08
C SER A 368 15.27 -17.81 0.13
N TYR A 369 15.53 -18.36 1.32
CA TYR A 369 16.58 -19.35 1.51
C TYR A 369 16.31 -20.22 2.75
N GLU A 370 16.93 -21.40 2.75
CA GLU A 370 17.02 -22.27 3.92
C GLU A 370 18.29 -21.92 4.73
N VAL A 371 18.18 -21.86 6.05
CA VAL A 371 19.31 -21.61 6.94
C VAL A 371 19.16 -22.42 8.22
N THR A 372 20.24 -23.02 8.70
CA THR A 372 20.29 -23.60 10.04
C THR A 372 20.94 -22.61 10.98
N ASP A 373 20.14 -22.03 11.88
CA ASP A 373 20.61 -21.05 12.83
C ASP A 373 20.75 -21.67 14.23
N HIS A 374 21.80 -21.25 14.94
CA HIS A 374 22.02 -21.59 16.33
C HIS A 374 21.46 -20.46 17.20
N LEU A 375 20.25 -20.68 17.72
CA LEU A 375 19.60 -19.75 18.62
C LEU A 375 20.30 -19.72 20.00
N PRO A 376 20.25 -18.59 20.72
CA PRO A 376 20.81 -18.49 22.07
C PRO A 376 20.24 -19.58 23.01
N GLY A 377 21.09 -20.49 23.47
CA GLY A 377 20.73 -21.53 24.46
C GLY A 377 20.07 -22.80 23.91
N GLY A 378 20.02 -23.02 22.59
CA GLY A 378 19.30 -24.15 21.98
C GLY A 378 20.09 -25.01 20.99
N ALA A 379 19.48 -26.13 20.58
CA ALA A 379 19.93 -26.93 19.44
C ALA A 379 19.76 -26.16 18.12
N GLY A 380 20.57 -26.47 17.10
CA GLY A 380 20.44 -25.87 15.78
C GLY A 380 19.06 -26.16 15.18
N ARG A 381 18.36 -25.11 14.73
CA ARG A 381 17.05 -25.21 14.08
C ARG A 381 17.16 -24.76 12.64
N THR A 382 16.42 -25.42 11.76
CA THR A 382 16.41 -25.10 10.33
C THR A 382 15.19 -24.24 10.02
N PHE A 383 15.44 -23.08 9.41
CA PHE A 383 14.44 -22.10 9.04
C PHE A 383 14.37 -21.92 7.53
N TRP A 384 13.15 -21.86 7.01
CA TRP A 384 12.88 -21.26 5.71
C TRP A 384 12.60 -19.78 5.91
N SER A 385 13.50 -18.91 5.44
CA SER A 385 13.40 -17.47 5.67
C SER A 385 13.22 -16.72 4.35
N THR A 386 12.31 -15.75 4.37
CA THR A 386 12.04 -14.83 3.27
C THR A 386 12.21 -13.39 3.75
N LYS A 387 12.97 -12.59 2.99
CA LYS A 387 13.25 -11.18 3.28
C LYS A 387 12.93 -10.33 2.04
N VAL A 388 12.17 -9.26 2.22
CA VAL A 388 11.79 -8.34 1.13
C VAL A 388 11.97 -6.88 1.57
N PRO A 389 12.35 -5.97 0.65
CA PRO A 389 12.50 -4.55 0.97
C PRO A 389 11.14 -3.90 1.24
N THR A 390 11.06 -3.10 2.30
CA THR A 390 9.90 -2.23 2.54
C THR A 390 10.14 -0.87 1.87
N ARG A 391 9.06 -0.22 1.46
CA ARG A 391 9.12 1.08 0.78
C ARG A 391 8.29 2.13 1.52
N ASP A 392 8.74 3.37 1.48
CA ASP A 392 7.98 4.52 1.96
C ASP A 392 6.91 4.98 0.95
N ALA A 393 6.17 6.03 1.29
CA ALA A 393 5.15 6.62 0.42
C ALA A 393 5.71 7.22 -0.89
N ALA A 394 7.01 7.52 -0.95
CA ALA A 394 7.71 7.99 -2.14
C ALA A 394 8.26 6.84 -3.00
N GLY A 395 8.07 5.58 -2.58
CA GLY A 395 8.55 4.38 -3.27
C GLY A 395 10.03 4.06 -3.01
N GLN A 396 10.71 4.82 -2.15
CA GLN A 396 12.10 4.58 -1.78
C GLN A 396 12.17 3.46 -0.75
N ILE A 397 13.25 2.67 -0.77
CA ILE A 397 13.46 1.61 0.21
C ILE A 397 13.61 2.27 1.59
N SER A 398 12.80 1.83 2.56
CA SER A 398 12.77 2.34 3.93
C SER A 398 13.27 1.34 4.97
N GLY A 399 13.54 0.11 4.54
CA GLY A 399 13.92 -0.99 5.43
C GLY A 399 13.65 -2.35 4.79
N LEU A 400 13.45 -3.36 5.61
CA LEU A 400 13.08 -4.71 5.18
C LEU A 400 12.07 -5.35 6.14
N VAL A 401 11.31 -6.30 5.60
CA VAL A 401 10.50 -7.23 6.39
C VAL A 401 11.01 -8.64 6.17
N GLY A 402 11.14 -9.39 7.26
CA GLY A 402 11.58 -10.77 7.25
C GLY A 402 10.54 -11.68 7.90
N VAL A 403 10.35 -12.84 7.29
CA VAL A 403 9.57 -13.96 7.84
C VAL A 403 10.49 -15.15 7.95
N ALA A 404 10.48 -15.86 9.08
CA ALA A 404 11.21 -17.10 9.28
C ALA A 404 10.27 -18.19 9.80
N VAL A 405 10.20 -19.30 9.05
CA VAL A 405 9.38 -20.47 9.36
C VAL A 405 10.30 -21.58 9.84
N ASP A 406 10.06 -22.11 11.04
CA ASP A 406 10.77 -23.30 11.52
C ASP A 406 10.29 -24.54 10.74
N ILE A 407 11.21 -25.17 10.02
CA ILE A 407 10.94 -26.37 9.24
C ILE A 407 11.63 -27.61 9.81
N THR A 408 12.20 -27.52 11.03
CA THR A 408 13.00 -28.58 11.64
C THR A 408 12.21 -29.87 11.80
N GLU A 409 11.04 -29.81 12.44
CA GLU A 409 10.18 -30.99 12.67
C GLU A 409 9.63 -31.56 11.36
N ARG A 410 9.25 -30.67 10.43
CA ARG A 410 8.77 -31.07 9.11
C ARG A 410 9.86 -31.83 8.34
N GLN A 411 11.08 -31.31 8.32
CA GLN A 411 12.21 -31.94 7.62
C GLN A 411 12.55 -33.30 8.25
N ALA A 412 12.50 -33.40 9.58
CA ALA A 412 12.67 -34.67 10.28
C ALA A 412 11.57 -35.69 9.93
N ALA A 413 10.30 -35.25 9.91
CA ALA A 413 9.17 -36.11 9.52
C ALA A 413 9.28 -36.59 8.06
N GLU A 414 9.63 -35.68 7.14
CA GLU A 414 9.87 -36.03 5.73
C GLU A 414 11.01 -37.04 5.59
N ALA A 415 12.10 -36.89 6.36
CA ALA A 415 13.20 -37.84 6.36
C ALA A 415 12.77 -39.23 6.86
N VAL A 416 11.95 -39.29 7.92
CA VAL A 416 11.37 -40.55 8.44
C VAL A 416 10.47 -41.21 7.40
N ILE A 417 9.60 -40.44 6.73
CA ILE A 417 8.72 -40.98 5.67
C ILE A 417 9.55 -41.53 4.50
N ARG A 418 10.59 -40.80 4.06
CA ARG A 418 11.49 -41.27 3.00
C ARG A 418 12.18 -42.58 3.38
N ALA A 419 12.70 -42.67 4.59
CA ALA A 419 13.33 -43.89 5.11
C ALA A 419 12.33 -45.06 5.19
N HIS A 420 11.10 -44.80 5.66
CA HIS A 420 10.04 -45.80 5.73
C HIS A 420 9.62 -46.31 4.35
N ASN A 421 9.44 -45.42 3.37
CA ASN A 421 9.11 -45.81 2.00
C ASN A 421 10.20 -46.66 1.34
N ALA A 422 11.48 -46.30 1.56
CA ALA A 422 12.60 -47.12 1.10
C ALA A 422 12.56 -48.53 1.71
N HIS A 423 12.33 -48.63 3.02
CA HIS A 423 12.20 -49.91 3.72
C HIS A 423 10.98 -50.74 3.26
N LEU A 424 9.83 -50.09 3.01
CA LEU A 424 8.65 -50.77 2.48
C LEU A 424 8.89 -51.34 1.08
N THR A 425 9.60 -50.60 0.24
CA THR A 425 9.93 -51.04 -1.13
C THR A 425 10.78 -52.33 -1.08
N GLU A 426 11.84 -52.34 -0.27
CA GLU A 426 12.69 -53.52 -0.07
C GLU A 426 11.90 -54.73 0.47
N ARG A 427 10.97 -54.51 1.42
CA ARG A 427 10.12 -55.58 1.96
C ARG A 427 9.17 -56.16 0.93
N ILE A 428 8.59 -55.34 0.07
CA ILE A 428 7.68 -55.78 -0.99
C ILE A 428 8.43 -56.63 -2.00
N GLU A 429 9.61 -56.18 -2.45
CA GLU A 429 10.46 -56.94 -3.38
C GLU A 429 10.88 -58.29 -2.78
N GLY A 430 11.31 -58.31 -1.52
CA GLY A 430 11.67 -59.56 -0.82
C GLY A 430 10.49 -60.53 -0.69
N ALA A 431 9.30 -60.04 -0.34
CA ALA A 431 8.11 -60.89 -0.21
C ALA A 431 7.64 -61.48 -1.55
N GLN A 432 7.74 -60.72 -2.64
CA GLN A 432 7.41 -61.20 -3.99
C GLN A 432 8.32 -62.34 -4.42
N LEU A 433 9.63 -62.19 -4.22
CA LEU A 433 10.61 -63.24 -4.52
C LEU A 433 10.34 -64.50 -3.68
N GLU A 434 10.07 -64.35 -2.39
CA GLU A 434 9.78 -65.48 -1.50
C GLU A 434 8.53 -66.27 -1.95
N ILE A 435 7.45 -65.58 -2.31
CA ILE A 435 6.22 -66.22 -2.81
C ILE A 435 6.49 -67.01 -4.08
N LEU A 436 7.27 -66.45 -4.99
CA LEU A 436 7.60 -67.11 -6.25
C LEU A 436 8.49 -68.33 -6.04
N GLN A 437 9.48 -68.27 -5.15
CA GLN A 437 10.26 -69.45 -4.77
C GLN A 437 9.39 -70.56 -4.15
N ARG A 438 8.39 -70.20 -3.34
CA ARG A 438 7.43 -71.16 -2.78
C ARG A 438 6.54 -71.79 -3.86
N LEU A 439 6.10 -71.02 -4.85
CA LEU A 439 5.33 -71.53 -5.99
C LEU A 439 6.15 -72.49 -6.84
N ALA A 440 7.39 -72.14 -7.15
CA ALA A 440 8.33 -73.01 -7.87
C ALA A 440 8.48 -74.35 -7.13
N ARG A 441 8.72 -74.30 -5.82
CA ARG A 441 8.84 -75.49 -4.97
C ARG A 441 7.56 -76.34 -4.91
N ALA A 442 6.39 -75.71 -4.93
CA ALA A 442 5.12 -76.43 -4.94
C ALA A 442 4.88 -77.20 -6.25
N ALA A 443 5.35 -76.66 -7.38
CA ALA A 443 5.31 -77.35 -8.66
C ALA A 443 6.26 -78.55 -8.69
N GLU A 444 7.47 -78.39 -8.15
CA GLU A 444 8.48 -79.46 -8.11
C GLU A 444 8.05 -80.61 -7.20
N TYR A 445 7.45 -80.35 -6.02
CA TYR A 445 7.01 -81.42 -5.10
C TYR A 445 5.96 -82.37 -5.70
N ARG A 446 5.32 -82.00 -6.83
CA ARG A 446 4.41 -82.89 -7.58
C ARG A 446 5.13 -83.77 -8.61
N ASP A 447 6.38 -83.48 -8.97
CA ASP A 447 7.11 -84.11 -10.09
C ASP A 447 8.45 -84.75 -9.64
N ASP A 448 9.10 -84.22 -8.60
CA ASP A 448 10.38 -84.70 -8.05
C ASP A 448 10.48 -84.42 -6.53
N ASP A 449 10.98 -85.39 -5.75
CA ASP A 449 11.03 -85.34 -4.28
C ASP A 449 12.19 -84.47 -3.72
N THR A 450 13.16 -84.05 -4.56
CA THR A 450 14.46 -83.54 -4.05
C THR A 450 14.66 -82.03 -4.06
N GLY A 451 13.98 -81.25 -4.89
CA GLY A 451 14.08 -79.78 -4.86
C GLY A 451 15.35 -79.18 -5.50
N GLU A 452 16.32 -80.03 -5.87
CA GLU A 452 17.67 -79.60 -6.23
C GLU A 452 17.79 -79.19 -7.71
N HIS A 453 16.88 -79.68 -8.56
CA HIS A 453 16.86 -79.41 -10.00
C HIS A 453 16.65 -77.93 -10.30
N MET A 454 15.66 -77.30 -9.65
CA MET A 454 15.37 -75.88 -9.83
C MET A 454 16.59 -74.97 -9.57
N SER A 455 17.34 -75.27 -8.51
CA SER A 455 18.53 -74.49 -8.14
C SER A 455 19.65 -74.63 -9.18
N ARG A 456 19.87 -75.84 -9.70
CA ARG A 456 20.89 -76.10 -10.73
C ARG A 456 20.53 -75.47 -12.07
N VAL A 457 19.25 -75.50 -12.46
CA VAL A 457 18.76 -74.81 -13.67
C VAL A 457 18.93 -73.30 -13.53
N ALA A 458 18.57 -72.71 -12.38
CA ALA A 458 18.76 -71.28 -12.11
C ALA A 458 20.22 -70.83 -12.26
N VAL A 459 21.13 -71.53 -11.57
CA VAL A 459 22.57 -71.19 -11.60
C VAL A 459 23.15 -71.36 -13.00
N THR A 460 22.78 -72.43 -13.70
CA THR A 460 23.24 -72.69 -15.07
C THR A 460 22.73 -71.62 -16.03
N ALA A 461 21.44 -71.28 -15.97
CA ALA A 461 20.83 -70.24 -16.79
C ALA A 461 21.48 -68.87 -16.54
N ALA A 462 21.72 -68.51 -15.27
CA ALA A 462 22.40 -67.28 -14.89
C ALA A 462 23.85 -67.23 -15.41
N GLY A 463 24.58 -68.35 -15.31
CA GLY A 463 25.91 -68.49 -15.88
C GLY A 463 25.92 -68.23 -17.38
N VAL A 464 25.01 -68.88 -18.11
CA VAL A 464 24.88 -68.76 -19.57
C VAL A 464 24.51 -67.33 -19.98
N ALA A 465 23.54 -66.71 -19.30
CA ALA A 465 23.17 -65.32 -19.55
C ALA A 465 24.38 -64.36 -19.36
N ARG A 466 25.17 -64.58 -18.30
CA ARG A 466 26.36 -63.76 -18.02
C ARG A 466 27.45 -63.93 -19.09
N GLU A 467 27.69 -65.15 -19.56
CA GLU A 467 28.65 -65.42 -20.64
C GLU A 467 28.23 -64.80 -21.99
N LEU A 468 26.92 -64.68 -22.23
CA LEU A 468 26.37 -64.02 -23.41
C LEU A 468 26.45 -62.48 -23.34
N GLY A 469 26.90 -61.91 -22.21
CA GLY A 469 27.02 -60.45 -22.03
C GLY A 469 25.68 -59.76 -21.69
N VAL A 470 24.70 -60.51 -21.18
CA VAL A 470 23.43 -59.95 -20.70
C VAL A 470 23.68 -59.04 -19.48
N PRO A 471 23.03 -57.86 -19.36
CA PRO A 471 23.20 -56.99 -18.19
C PRO A 471 22.91 -57.72 -16.87
N GLU A 472 23.74 -57.49 -15.84
CA GLU A 472 23.67 -58.23 -14.57
C GLU A 472 22.29 -58.14 -13.89
N ALA A 473 21.56 -57.02 -14.06
CA ALA A 473 20.18 -56.89 -13.58
C ALA A 473 19.23 -57.92 -14.22
N THR A 474 19.37 -58.16 -15.52
CA THR A 474 18.59 -59.17 -16.25
C THR A 474 19.08 -60.59 -15.94
N VAL A 475 20.38 -60.80 -15.74
CA VAL A 475 20.93 -62.09 -15.28
C VAL A 475 20.29 -62.51 -13.96
N ARG A 476 20.19 -61.59 -12.98
CA ARG A 476 19.52 -61.85 -11.70
C ARG A 476 18.03 -62.18 -11.87
N LEU A 477 17.33 -61.51 -12.78
CA LEU A 477 15.94 -61.85 -13.08
C LEU A 477 15.82 -63.27 -13.64
N ILE A 478 16.66 -63.66 -14.60
CA ILE A 478 16.66 -65.03 -15.16
C ILE A 478 16.96 -66.05 -14.06
N GLU A 479 17.97 -65.80 -13.21
CA GLU A 479 18.30 -66.67 -12.09
C GLU A 479 17.11 -66.89 -11.14
N GLN A 480 16.40 -65.82 -10.80
CA GLN A 480 15.25 -65.87 -9.88
C GLN A 480 14.01 -66.52 -10.50
N THR A 481 13.89 -66.53 -11.82
CA THR A 481 12.65 -66.91 -12.52
C THR A 481 12.74 -68.20 -13.32
N ALA A 482 13.93 -68.63 -13.71
CA ALA A 482 14.16 -69.94 -14.35
C ALA A 482 13.57 -71.13 -13.57
N PRO A 483 13.59 -71.18 -12.22
CA PRO A 483 12.91 -72.23 -11.44
C PRO A 483 11.42 -72.37 -11.72
N LEU A 484 10.75 -71.33 -12.21
CA LEU A 484 9.31 -71.31 -12.44
C LEU A 484 8.91 -71.83 -13.82
N HIS A 485 9.86 -72.23 -14.68
CA HIS A 485 9.56 -72.66 -16.05
C HIS A 485 8.48 -73.75 -16.10
N ASP A 486 8.51 -74.65 -15.12
CA ASP A 486 7.61 -75.80 -14.99
C ASP A 486 6.42 -75.58 -14.03
N VAL A 487 6.17 -74.34 -13.56
CA VAL A 487 5.11 -74.06 -12.57
C VAL A 487 3.72 -74.52 -13.04
N GLY A 488 3.50 -74.56 -14.35
CA GLY A 488 2.23 -75.01 -14.94
C GLY A 488 1.94 -76.50 -14.79
N LYS A 489 2.92 -77.33 -14.40
CA LYS A 489 2.69 -78.75 -14.07
C LYS A 489 1.68 -78.90 -12.93
N ILE A 490 1.50 -77.87 -12.08
CA ILE A 490 0.45 -77.80 -11.05
C ILE A 490 -0.97 -78.01 -11.64
N GLY A 491 -1.22 -77.61 -12.89
CA GLY A 491 -2.53 -77.78 -13.53
C GLY A 491 -2.77 -79.14 -14.21
N LEU A 492 -1.76 -80.02 -14.26
CA LEU A 492 -1.89 -81.34 -14.89
C LEU A 492 -2.49 -82.38 -13.93
N SER A 493 -3.19 -83.39 -14.46
CA SER A 493 -3.72 -84.51 -13.66
C SER A 493 -2.62 -85.45 -13.19
N ASP A 494 -2.67 -85.90 -11.93
CA ASP A 494 -1.72 -86.88 -11.36
C ASP A 494 -1.64 -88.17 -12.19
N GLY A 495 -2.75 -88.62 -12.77
CA GLY A 495 -2.78 -89.84 -13.59
C GLY A 495 -1.97 -89.75 -14.88
N ILE A 496 -1.66 -88.53 -15.33
CA ILE A 496 -0.81 -88.25 -16.50
C ILE A 496 0.62 -87.90 -16.04
N LEU A 497 0.74 -87.00 -15.05
CA LEU A 497 2.04 -86.51 -14.57
C LEU A 497 2.87 -87.62 -13.90
N LEU A 498 2.25 -88.45 -13.06
CA LEU A 498 2.92 -89.50 -12.28
C LEU A 498 2.83 -90.89 -12.94
N LYS A 499 2.45 -90.97 -14.22
CA LYS A 499 2.23 -92.25 -14.91
C LYS A 499 3.54 -93.06 -15.01
N PRO A 500 3.61 -94.28 -14.43
CA PRO A 500 4.81 -95.12 -14.56
C PRO A 500 4.85 -95.78 -15.94
N GLY A 501 5.37 -95.07 -16.95
CA GLY A 501 5.51 -95.57 -18.32
C GLY A 501 5.56 -94.47 -19.38
N ARG A 502 5.58 -94.86 -20.66
CA ARG A 502 5.51 -93.90 -21.77
C ARG A 502 4.10 -93.30 -21.89
N LEU A 503 4.04 -91.99 -22.11
CA LEU A 503 2.80 -91.29 -22.44
C LEU A 503 2.32 -91.67 -23.84
N THR A 504 1.01 -91.75 -24.02
CA THR A 504 0.36 -91.80 -25.34
C THR A 504 0.47 -90.44 -26.04
N PRO A 505 0.31 -90.35 -27.36
CA PRO A 505 0.29 -89.07 -28.07
C PRO A 505 -0.73 -88.08 -27.49
N GLU A 506 -1.91 -88.55 -27.12
CA GLU A 506 -2.98 -87.72 -26.53
C GLU A 506 -2.60 -87.21 -25.13
N GLU A 507 -2.01 -88.07 -24.28
CA GLU A 507 -1.49 -87.66 -22.97
C GLU A 507 -0.32 -86.68 -23.09
N PHE A 508 0.52 -86.84 -24.11
CA PHE A 508 1.64 -85.92 -24.37
C PHE A 508 1.14 -84.54 -24.80
N GLU A 509 0.08 -84.46 -25.62
CA GLU A 509 -0.57 -83.16 -25.93
C GLU A 509 -1.15 -82.49 -24.68
N VAL A 510 -1.64 -83.26 -23.71
CA VAL A 510 -2.07 -82.71 -22.41
C VAL A 510 -0.86 -82.22 -21.61
N VAL A 511 0.26 -82.95 -21.57
CA VAL A 511 1.47 -82.48 -20.85
C VAL A 511 1.99 -81.17 -21.45
N LYS A 512 1.96 -80.99 -22.77
CA LYS A 512 2.33 -79.73 -23.41
C LYS A 512 1.51 -78.54 -22.91
N SER A 513 0.32 -78.72 -22.35
CA SER A 513 -0.44 -77.57 -21.85
C SER A 513 0.19 -76.90 -20.64
N HIS A 514 1.18 -77.51 -19.96
CA HIS A 514 1.82 -76.89 -18.79
C HIS A 514 2.51 -75.56 -19.11
N VAL A 515 3.03 -75.35 -20.32
CA VAL A 515 3.62 -74.05 -20.69
C VAL A 515 2.56 -72.94 -20.70
N ILE A 516 1.37 -73.23 -21.22
CA ILE A 516 0.24 -72.31 -21.25
C ILE A 516 -0.35 -72.11 -19.85
N ILE A 517 -0.49 -73.18 -19.07
CA ILE A 517 -0.97 -73.10 -17.69
C ILE A 517 0.00 -72.29 -16.83
N GLY A 518 1.31 -72.51 -16.98
CA GLY A 518 2.35 -71.79 -16.25
C GLY A 518 2.35 -70.31 -16.59
N ALA A 519 2.27 -69.97 -17.87
CA ALA A 519 2.10 -68.59 -18.31
C ALA A 519 0.83 -67.96 -17.73
N ASN A 520 -0.32 -68.66 -17.76
CA ASN A 520 -1.57 -68.17 -17.21
C ASN A 520 -1.55 -67.98 -15.68
N ILE A 521 -0.80 -68.80 -14.93
CA ILE A 521 -0.61 -68.64 -13.48
C ILE A 521 0.17 -67.35 -13.18
N LEU A 522 1.10 -66.98 -14.07
CA LEU A 522 1.98 -65.82 -13.93
C LEU A 522 1.45 -64.58 -14.68
N ALA A 523 0.35 -64.71 -15.42
CA ALA A 523 -0.20 -63.66 -16.26
C ALA A 523 -0.71 -62.46 -15.45
N GLY A 524 -0.61 -61.27 -16.05
CA GLY A 524 -1.12 -60.02 -15.48
C GLY A 524 -0.21 -59.38 -14.41
N GLY A 525 1.02 -59.87 -14.26
CA GLY A 525 2.02 -59.26 -13.38
C GLY A 525 2.66 -58.01 -13.97
N ASP A 526 2.63 -56.89 -13.23
CA ASP A 526 3.26 -55.63 -13.66
C ASP A 526 4.76 -55.53 -13.33
N ASN A 527 5.27 -56.39 -12.45
CA ASN A 527 6.69 -56.44 -12.08
C ASN A 527 7.50 -57.24 -13.11
N ALA A 528 8.70 -56.74 -13.46
CA ALA A 528 9.66 -57.39 -14.35
C ALA A 528 9.96 -58.85 -13.98
N LEU A 529 9.97 -59.17 -12.68
CA LEU A 529 10.23 -60.53 -12.20
C LEU A 529 9.09 -61.49 -12.61
N VAL A 530 7.83 -61.10 -12.46
CA VAL A 530 6.68 -61.94 -12.87
C VAL A 530 6.61 -62.06 -14.40
N ARG A 531 6.83 -60.96 -15.14
CA ARG A 531 6.86 -60.99 -16.61
C ARG A 531 7.95 -61.90 -17.18
N MET A 532 9.14 -61.87 -16.58
CA MET A 532 10.23 -62.76 -16.98
C MET A 532 9.88 -64.23 -16.72
N ALA A 533 9.28 -64.54 -15.56
CA ALA A 533 8.83 -65.90 -15.25
C ALA A 533 7.74 -66.38 -16.23
N GLU A 534 6.77 -65.53 -16.56
CA GLU A 534 5.73 -65.81 -17.56
C GLU A 534 6.33 -66.14 -18.93
N GLU A 535 7.27 -65.30 -19.39
CA GLU A 535 7.94 -65.47 -20.67
C GLU A 535 8.75 -66.78 -20.73
N ILE A 536 9.49 -67.11 -19.66
CA ILE A 536 10.24 -68.36 -19.56
C ILE A 536 9.29 -69.57 -19.55
N ALA A 537 8.26 -69.55 -18.71
CA ALA A 537 7.29 -70.64 -18.62
C ALA A 537 6.61 -70.92 -19.97
N LEU A 538 6.30 -69.87 -20.73
CA LEU A 538 5.66 -70.00 -22.03
C LEU A 538 6.60 -70.53 -23.12
N THR A 539 7.91 -70.27 -23.04
CA THR A 539 8.82 -70.42 -24.20
C THR A 539 9.97 -71.41 -24.02
N HIS A 540 10.19 -71.96 -22.82
CA HIS A 540 11.31 -72.88 -22.56
C HIS A 540 11.24 -74.22 -23.35
N HIS A 541 10.09 -74.56 -23.93
CA HIS A 541 9.93 -75.72 -24.83
C HIS A 541 9.81 -75.35 -26.32
N GLU A 542 10.00 -74.08 -26.67
CA GLU A 542 10.19 -73.67 -28.05
C GLU A 542 11.55 -74.16 -28.56
N ARG A 543 11.62 -74.52 -29.85
CA ARG A 543 12.84 -75.06 -30.46
C ARG A 543 13.35 -74.13 -31.52
N TRP A 544 14.68 -74.01 -31.62
CA TRP A 544 15.32 -73.07 -32.55
C TRP A 544 14.85 -73.23 -34.01
N ASP A 545 14.55 -74.46 -34.45
CA ASP A 545 14.05 -74.77 -35.79
C ASP A 545 12.55 -74.53 -36.02
N GLY A 546 11.79 -74.19 -34.97
CA GLY A 546 10.34 -73.99 -35.00
C GLY A 546 9.52 -75.26 -34.74
N SER A 547 10.14 -76.39 -34.42
CA SER A 547 9.43 -77.64 -34.12
C SER A 547 8.93 -77.74 -32.66
N GLY A 548 9.06 -76.67 -31.88
CA GLY A 548 8.70 -76.60 -30.46
C GLY A 548 7.22 -76.30 -30.21
N TYR A 549 6.88 -76.05 -28.96
CA TYR A 549 5.53 -75.70 -28.51
C TYR A 549 5.59 -74.61 -27.43
N PRO A 550 4.53 -73.82 -27.24
CA PRO A 550 3.17 -73.97 -27.80
C PRO A 550 2.91 -73.21 -29.11
N HIS A 551 3.76 -72.26 -29.48
CA HIS A 551 3.54 -71.37 -30.62
C HIS A 551 4.40 -71.71 -31.85
N GLY A 552 5.41 -72.57 -31.69
CA GLY A 552 6.30 -72.95 -32.80
C GLY A 552 7.19 -71.79 -33.22
N LEU A 553 7.65 -71.00 -32.25
CA LEU A 553 8.55 -69.87 -32.47
C LEU A 553 9.88 -70.37 -33.03
N ARG A 554 10.48 -69.60 -33.94
CA ARG A 554 11.70 -69.99 -34.65
C ARG A 554 12.81 -68.96 -34.49
N GLY A 555 14.02 -69.43 -34.20
CA GLY A 555 15.21 -68.58 -34.06
C GLY A 555 15.04 -67.52 -32.97
N GLU A 556 15.38 -66.27 -33.30
CA GLU A 556 15.32 -65.13 -32.38
C GLU A 556 13.90 -64.68 -32.02
N ALA A 557 12.86 -65.23 -32.65
CA ALA A 557 11.47 -65.02 -32.21
C ALA A 557 11.22 -65.65 -30.83
N ILE A 558 12.04 -66.62 -30.42
CA ILE A 558 12.03 -67.15 -29.05
C ILE A 558 12.78 -66.14 -28.16
N PRO A 559 12.15 -65.61 -27.10
CA PRO A 559 12.82 -64.74 -26.16
C PRO A 559 14.10 -65.37 -25.61
N LEU A 560 15.13 -64.54 -25.43
CA LEU A 560 16.44 -65.01 -24.96
C LEU A 560 16.36 -65.78 -23.63
N PRO A 561 15.57 -65.36 -22.62
CA PRO A 561 15.39 -66.12 -21.38
C PRO A 561 14.89 -67.55 -21.63
N GLY A 562 13.89 -67.73 -22.50
CA GLY A 562 13.38 -69.05 -22.88
C GLY A 562 14.44 -69.93 -23.54
N ARG A 563 15.23 -69.36 -24.46
CA ARG A 563 16.35 -70.07 -25.12
C ARG A 563 17.42 -70.54 -24.13
N ILE A 564 17.74 -69.70 -23.14
CA ILE A 564 18.73 -70.00 -22.10
C ILE A 564 18.21 -71.11 -21.19
N VAL A 565 16.97 -71.00 -20.71
CA VAL A 565 16.37 -71.96 -19.78
C VAL A 565 16.16 -73.32 -20.46
N ALA A 566 15.76 -73.37 -21.74
CA ALA A 566 15.64 -74.61 -22.50
C ALA A 566 16.94 -75.44 -22.50
N VAL A 567 18.10 -74.78 -22.66
CA VAL A 567 19.41 -75.42 -22.64
C VAL A 567 19.79 -75.86 -21.22
N ALA A 568 19.54 -75.00 -20.22
CA ALA A 568 19.85 -75.29 -18.83
C ALA A 568 19.03 -76.47 -18.27
N ASP A 569 17.73 -76.50 -18.58
CA ASP A 569 16.82 -77.58 -18.19
C ASP A 569 17.22 -78.92 -18.82
N VAL A 570 17.47 -78.96 -20.13
CA VAL A 570 17.88 -80.21 -20.80
C VAL A 570 19.24 -80.70 -20.30
N LEU A 571 20.19 -79.79 -20.03
CA LEU A 571 21.46 -80.18 -19.43
C LEU A 571 21.23 -80.87 -18.08
N ASP A 572 20.46 -80.24 -17.19
CA ASP A 572 20.18 -80.81 -15.88
C ASP A 572 19.43 -82.15 -15.97
N ALA A 573 18.45 -82.25 -16.87
CA ALA A 573 17.69 -83.47 -17.12
C ALA A 573 18.56 -84.63 -17.66
N LEU A 574 19.62 -84.34 -18.42
CA LEU A 574 20.56 -85.34 -18.92
C LEU A 574 21.58 -85.78 -17.84
N THR A 575 22.00 -84.85 -16.97
CA THR A 575 23.02 -85.11 -15.93
C THR A 575 22.44 -85.57 -14.59
N SER A 576 21.12 -85.53 -14.41
CA SER A 576 20.44 -86.00 -13.20
C SER A 576 20.05 -87.49 -13.29
N GLU A 577 20.14 -88.20 -12.17
CA GLU A 577 19.72 -89.60 -12.07
C GLU A 577 18.19 -89.70 -12.00
N ARG A 578 17.57 -90.50 -12.88
CA ARG A 578 16.11 -90.70 -12.89
C ARG A 578 15.78 -92.20 -12.73
N PRO A 579 14.61 -92.59 -12.19
CA PRO A 579 14.27 -93.99 -11.86
C PRO A 579 14.45 -95.01 -13.01
N TYR A 580 14.47 -94.54 -14.27
CA TYR A 580 14.58 -95.37 -15.47
C TYR A 580 15.79 -95.06 -16.37
N LYS A 581 16.71 -94.16 -15.94
CA LYS A 581 17.86 -93.72 -16.76
C LYS A 581 19.05 -93.33 -15.88
N ARG A 582 20.22 -93.92 -16.15
CA ARG A 582 21.49 -93.49 -15.53
C ARG A 582 21.85 -92.08 -15.98
N ALA A 583 22.31 -91.25 -15.03
CA ALA A 583 22.85 -89.91 -15.31
C ALA A 583 23.98 -89.99 -16.34
N TRP A 584 23.96 -89.09 -17.32
CA TRP A 584 25.06 -88.95 -18.27
C TRP A 584 26.21 -88.20 -17.62
N THR A 585 27.44 -88.44 -18.09
CA THR A 585 28.54 -87.55 -17.69
C THR A 585 28.30 -86.18 -18.32
N LEU A 586 28.82 -85.13 -17.67
CA LEU A 586 28.69 -83.76 -18.15
C LEU A 586 29.23 -83.60 -19.58
N GLU A 587 30.29 -84.34 -19.93
CA GLU A 587 30.87 -84.40 -21.28
C GLU A 587 29.84 -84.92 -22.31
N ALA A 588 29.22 -86.08 -22.03
CA ALA A 588 28.29 -86.71 -22.94
C ALA A 588 27.01 -85.88 -23.12
N ALA A 589 26.52 -85.26 -22.04
CA ALA A 589 25.37 -84.35 -22.11
C ALA A 589 25.69 -83.11 -22.97
N LEU A 590 26.89 -82.52 -22.81
CA LEU A 590 27.31 -81.37 -23.59
C LEU A 590 27.53 -81.70 -25.08
N GLU A 591 28.05 -82.88 -25.39
CA GLU A 591 28.19 -83.35 -26.78
C GLU A 591 26.83 -83.50 -27.48
N GLU A 592 25.82 -84.04 -26.79
CA GLU A 592 24.47 -84.13 -27.33
C GLU A 592 23.84 -82.74 -27.52
N ILE A 593 23.97 -81.84 -26.54
CA ILE A 593 23.47 -80.47 -26.67
C ILE A 593 24.12 -79.76 -27.87
N ARG A 594 25.42 -79.96 -28.10
CA ARG A 594 26.13 -79.44 -29.28
C ARG A 594 25.62 -80.04 -30.58
N ALA A 595 25.32 -81.34 -30.61
CA ALA A 595 24.76 -82.01 -31.79
C ALA A 595 23.37 -81.45 -32.17
N GLN A 596 22.62 -80.94 -31.18
CA GLN A 596 21.32 -80.32 -31.37
C GLN A 596 21.35 -78.79 -31.59
N ALA A 597 22.54 -78.17 -31.63
CA ALA A 597 22.70 -76.74 -31.91
C ALA A 597 22.17 -76.38 -33.30
N GLY A 598 21.37 -75.32 -33.39
CA GLY A 598 20.71 -74.89 -34.64
C GLY A 598 19.47 -75.72 -35.01
N ARG A 599 19.11 -76.71 -34.19
CA ARG A 599 17.85 -77.48 -34.30
C ARG A 599 16.99 -77.28 -33.06
N HIS A 600 17.37 -77.92 -31.95
CA HIS A 600 16.68 -77.78 -30.68
C HIS A 600 17.08 -76.46 -30.02
N PHE A 601 18.38 -76.15 -29.99
CA PHE A 601 18.94 -75.07 -29.19
C PHE A 601 19.55 -73.96 -30.05
N ASP A 602 19.55 -72.75 -29.50
CA ASP A 602 20.26 -71.61 -30.06
C ASP A 602 21.79 -71.89 -30.06
N PRO A 603 22.46 -71.84 -31.23
CA PRO A 603 23.90 -72.04 -31.32
C PRO A 603 24.74 -71.14 -30.40
N GLN A 604 24.33 -69.88 -30.19
CA GLN A 604 25.06 -68.93 -29.36
C GLN A 604 24.96 -69.31 -27.87
N VAL A 605 23.78 -69.74 -27.43
CA VAL A 605 23.52 -70.20 -26.05
C VAL A 605 24.32 -71.48 -25.77
N VAL A 606 24.36 -72.42 -26.72
CA VAL A 606 25.14 -73.67 -26.59
C VAL A 606 26.64 -73.40 -26.53
N GLU A 607 27.13 -72.43 -27.29
CA GLU A 607 28.53 -72.01 -27.25
C GLU A 607 28.88 -71.37 -25.91
N ALA A 608 28.01 -70.50 -25.38
CA ALA A 608 28.18 -69.90 -24.06
C ALA A 608 28.19 -70.97 -22.95
N LEU A 609 27.26 -71.93 -22.97
CA LEU A 609 27.25 -73.06 -22.05
C LEU A 609 28.57 -73.85 -22.12
N SER A 610 29.03 -74.14 -23.35
CA SER A 610 30.28 -74.86 -23.58
C SER A 610 31.48 -74.17 -22.97
N ARG A 611 31.54 -72.84 -23.03
CA ARG A 611 32.61 -72.04 -22.42
C ARG A 611 32.55 -72.08 -20.89
N ILE A 612 31.37 -72.00 -20.30
CA ILE A 612 31.18 -72.08 -18.84
C ILE A 612 31.64 -73.44 -18.31
N VAL A 613 31.18 -74.54 -18.95
CA VAL A 613 31.57 -75.91 -18.56
C VAL A 613 33.07 -76.11 -18.70
N ALA A 614 33.70 -75.55 -19.74
CA ALA A 614 35.16 -75.63 -19.90
C ALA A 614 35.91 -74.86 -18.80
N ARG A 615 35.44 -73.67 -18.40
CA ARG A 615 36.07 -72.85 -17.35
C ARG A 615 35.99 -73.51 -15.97
N ASN A 616 34.83 -74.09 -15.63
CA ASN A 616 34.60 -74.78 -14.35
C ASN A 616 35.40 -76.09 -14.19
N ARG A 617 36.10 -76.55 -15.24
CA ARG A 617 37.06 -77.67 -15.17
C ARG A 617 38.50 -77.25 -14.87
N THR A 618 38.81 -75.97 -15.06
CA THR A 618 40.15 -75.38 -14.88
C THR A 618 40.30 -74.59 -13.57
N SER A 619 39.20 -74.39 -12.84
CA SER A 619 39.15 -73.97 -11.43
C SER A 619 38.84 -75.16 -10.56
#